data_AF-A0A9X8DV79-F1
#
_entry.id   AF-A0A9X8DV79-F1
#
_cell.length_a   1.000
_cell.length_b   1.000
_cell.length_c   1.000
_cell.angle_alpha   90.00
_cell.angle_beta   90.00
_cell.angle_gamma   90.00
#
_symmetry.space_group_name_H-M   'P 1'
#
loop_
_entity.id
_entity.type
_entity.pdbx_description
1 polymer ?
#
loop_
_entity_poly.entity_id
_entity_poly.type
_entity_poly.pdbx_seq_one_letter_code
_entity_poly.pdbx_strand_id
1 'polypeptide(L)'
;MLQRLVNATWRRSAAAAAGPVRFMSAGISQHRDTPDNTSETSFDFSESNYVKVHAILSRYPENYKASAIIPLLDLAQRQHGGWLPLAAMNKVARIVDVKPMQVYEVATFYTMFNREKVGKYFIQLCGT
;
A
#
# COMPACT_ATOMS: atom_id res chain seq x y z
N MET A 1 63.78 -4.29 9.08
CA MET A 1 64.23 -2.92 9.37
C MET A 1 63.08 -1.98 9.01
N LEU A 2 62.41 -1.49 10.06
CA LEU A 2 61.37 -0.44 10.11
C LEU A 2 60.05 -0.68 9.33
N GLN A 3 58.90 -0.86 10.00
CA GLN A 3 58.08 0.21 10.65
C GLN A 3 57.72 1.29 9.62
N ARG A 4 56.47 1.69 9.35
CA ARG A 4 55.37 2.07 10.25
C ARG A 4 54.21 2.47 9.31
N LEU A 5 53.02 1.94 9.51
CA LEU A 5 51.92 2.60 10.22
C LEU A 5 51.22 3.73 9.43
N VAL A 6 49.93 3.48 9.20
CA VAL A 6 48.82 4.43 9.42
C VAL A 6 48.78 5.62 8.47
N ASN A 7 48.03 5.45 7.38
CA ASN A 7 47.21 6.53 6.85
C ASN A 7 45.75 6.10 6.88
N ALA A 8 45.18 6.23 8.07
CA ALA A 8 43.77 6.44 8.24
C ALA A 8 43.39 7.73 7.49
N THR A 9 42.68 7.60 6.38
CA THR A 9 41.83 8.67 5.87
C THR A 9 40.45 8.10 5.58
N TRP A 10 39.68 8.05 6.66
CA TRP A 10 38.23 8.21 6.71
C TRP A 10 37.65 8.91 5.47
N ARG A 11 37.38 8.16 4.40
CA ARG A 11 36.42 8.59 3.38
C ARG A 11 35.04 8.27 3.92
N ARG A 12 34.54 9.29 4.62
CA ARG A 12 33.17 9.51 5.06
C ARG A 12 32.17 8.74 4.21
N SER A 13 31.37 7.92 4.89
CA SER A 13 30.07 7.46 4.45
C SER A 13 29.33 8.60 3.76
N ALA A 14 29.27 8.55 2.43
CA ALA A 14 28.46 9.47 1.66
C ALA A 14 27.01 9.01 1.79
N ALA A 15 26.25 9.81 2.53
CA ALA A 15 24.80 9.93 2.48
C ALA A 15 24.01 8.61 2.54
N ALA A 16 23.71 8.17 3.76
CA ALA A 16 22.40 7.56 4.01
C ALA A 16 21.36 8.54 3.46
N ALA A 17 20.70 8.16 2.37
CA ALA A 17 19.61 8.93 1.80
C ALA A 17 18.58 9.15 2.90
N ALA A 18 18.53 10.37 3.43
CA ALA A 18 17.41 10.84 4.21
C ALA A 18 16.23 10.84 3.25
N GLY A 19 15.47 9.73 3.25
CA GLY A 19 14.17 9.69 2.63
C GLY A 19 13.33 10.84 3.17
N PRO A 20 12.41 11.39 2.37
CA PRO A 20 11.63 12.55 2.78
C PRO A 20 10.92 12.25 4.10
N VAL A 21 11.15 13.11 5.10
CA VAL A 21 10.38 13.11 6.34
C VAL A 21 8.94 13.41 5.96
N ARG A 22 8.09 12.39 6.03
CA ARG A 22 6.73 12.40 5.51
C ARG A 22 5.87 13.33 6.38
N PHE A 23 5.74 14.58 5.97
CA PHE A 23 4.65 15.45 6.44
C PHE A 23 3.33 14.77 6.03
N MET A 24 2.33 14.72 6.91
CA MET A 24 1.09 13.94 6.73
C MET A 24 0.20 14.40 5.54
N SER A 25 0.73 15.19 4.59
CA SER A 25 0.08 15.59 3.34
C SER A 25 0.90 15.32 2.06
N ALA A 26 2.11 14.74 2.14
CA ALA A 26 3.01 14.59 1.00
C ALA A 26 2.85 13.27 0.22
N GLY A 27 1.61 12.78 0.03
CA GLY A 27 1.34 11.62 -0.83
C GLY A 27 0.97 12.07 -2.24
N ILE A 28 1.70 11.60 -3.27
CA ILE A 28 1.34 11.87 -4.68
C ILE A 28 -0.03 11.25 -4.96
N SER A 29 -1.04 12.03 -5.38
CA SER A 29 -2.39 11.51 -5.66
C SER A 29 -2.47 10.65 -6.91
N GLN A 30 -1.53 10.83 -7.85
CA GLN A 30 -1.43 10.02 -9.07
C GLN A 30 -0.49 8.83 -8.87
N HIS A 31 -0.82 7.71 -9.50
CA HIS A 31 0.07 6.55 -9.55
C HIS A 31 1.14 6.76 -10.64
N ARG A 32 2.38 6.35 -10.35
CA ARG A 32 3.44 6.19 -11.34
C ARG A 32 3.95 4.77 -11.22
N ASP A 33 4.13 4.12 -12.36
CA ASP A 33 4.58 2.74 -12.38
C ASP A 33 5.99 2.64 -11.79
N THR A 34 6.11 1.76 -10.81
CA THR A 34 7.39 1.38 -10.20
C THR A 34 7.57 -0.12 -10.41
N PRO A 35 8.81 -0.65 -10.39
CA PRO A 35 9.05 -2.08 -10.58
C PRO A 35 8.23 -2.97 -9.63
N ASP A 36 7.91 -2.45 -8.46
CA ASP A 36 7.17 -3.13 -7.39
C ASP A 36 5.64 -2.96 -7.46
N ASN A 37 5.15 -1.93 -8.16
CA ASN A 37 3.75 -1.56 -8.20
C ASN A 37 3.43 -1.04 -9.60
N THR A 38 2.89 -1.95 -10.42
CA THR A 38 2.46 -1.72 -11.81
C THR A 38 1.08 -2.37 -12.02
N SER A 39 0.38 -2.05 -13.10
CA SER A 39 -0.87 -2.73 -13.49
C SER A 39 -0.74 -4.25 -13.65
N GLU A 40 0.43 -4.72 -14.07
CA GLU A 40 0.72 -6.13 -14.38
C GLU A 40 1.12 -6.96 -13.16
N THR A 41 1.33 -6.34 -11.99
CA THR A 41 1.62 -7.08 -10.76
C THR A 41 0.45 -8.02 -10.46
N SER A 42 0.68 -9.33 -10.31
CA SER A 42 -0.40 -10.27 -10.03
C SER A 42 -0.79 -10.20 -8.54
N PHE A 43 -2.03 -9.79 -8.25
CA PHE A 43 -2.62 -9.89 -6.92
C PHE A 43 -3.91 -10.70 -6.97
N ASP A 44 -4.04 -11.68 -6.08
CA ASP A 44 -5.29 -12.38 -5.84
C ASP A 44 -5.52 -12.62 -4.35
N PHE A 45 -6.79 -12.76 -3.95
CA PHE A 45 -7.16 -13.11 -2.60
C PHE A 45 -6.81 -14.58 -2.31
N SER A 46 -6.37 -14.87 -1.08
CA SER A 46 -6.23 -16.26 -0.65
C SER A 46 -7.60 -16.93 -0.53
N GLU A 47 -7.67 -18.25 -0.66
CA GLU A 47 -8.92 -19.02 -0.54
C GLU A 47 -9.62 -18.75 0.81
N SER A 48 -8.84 -18.65 1.89
CA SER A 48 -9.34 -18.26 3.22
C SER A 48 -9.94 -16.86 3.27
N ASN A 49 -9.46 -15.93 2.44
CA ASN A 49 -9.97 -14.58 2.37
C ASN A 49 -11.18 -14.48 1.43
N TYR A 50 -11.30 -15.35 0.43
CA TYR A 50 -12.52 -15.44 -0.38
C TYR A 50 -13.77 -15.72 0.45
N VAL A 51 -13.67 -16.57 1.49
CA VAL A 51 -14.77 -16.78 2.45
C VAL A 51 -15.22 -15.46 3.09
N LYS A 52 -14.26 -14.61 3.48
CA LYS A 52 -14.54 -13.28 4.06
C LYS A 52 -15.09 -12.31 3.02
N VAL A 53 -14.60 -12.36 1.78
CA VAL A 53 -15.12 -11.56 0.66
C VAL A 53 -16.60 -11.86 0.46
N HIS A 54 -16.99 -13.13 0.38
CA HIS A 54 -18.40 -13.52 0.25
C HIS A 54 -19.24 -13.07 1.46
N ALA A 55 -18.71 -13.21 2.67
CA ALA A 55 -19.38 -12.75 3.89
C ALA A 55 -19.51 -11.22 4.00
N ILE A 56 -18.62 -10.45 3.36
CA ILE A 56 -18.73 -8.99 3.25
C ILE A 56 -19.78 -8.62 2.21
N LEU A 57 -19.74 -9.27 1.04
CA LEU A 57 -20.69 -9.01 -0.04
C LEU A 57 -22.13 -9.32 0.37
N SER A 58 -22.35 -10.36 1.17
CA SER A 58 -23.69 -10.74 1.64
C SER A 58 -24.34 -9.72 2.60
N ARG A 59 -23.58 -8.76 3.13
CA ARG A 59 -24.11 -7.68 4.00
C ARG A 59 -24.81 -6.60 3.20
N TYR A 60 -24.54 -6.52 1.91
CA TYR A 60 -25.08 -5.50 1.02
C TYR A 60 -26.05 -6.14 0.02
N PRO A 61 -27.13 -5.45 -0.35
CA PRO A 61 -28.04 -5.97 -1.37
C PRO A 61 -27.36 -5.98 -2.74
N GLU A 62 -27.84 -6.84 -3.65
CA GLU A 62 -27.17 -7.11 -4.93
C GLU A 62 -27.02 -5.88 -5.85
N ASN A 63 -27.94 -4.93 -5.73
CA ASN A 63 -27.93 -3.67 -6.47
C ASN A 63 -26.90 -2.65 -5.95
N TYR A 64 -26.41 -2.80 -4.71
CA TYR A 64 -25.48 -1.86 -4.07
C TYR A 64 -24.19 -2.54 -3.59
N LYS A 65 -23.63 -3.44 -4.42
CA LYS A 65 -22.33 -4.09 -4.15
C LYS A 65 -21.18 -3.08 -3.98
N ALA A 66 -21.28 -1.90 -4.59
CA ALA A 66 -20.29 -0.81 -4.48
C ALA A 66 -19.99 -0.40 -3.03
N SER A 67 -20.94 -0.55 -2.10
CA SER A 67 -20.73 -0.24 -0.69
C SER A 67 -19.71 -1.15 0.00
N ALA A 68 -19.39 -2.31 -0.60
CA ALA A 68 -18.39 -3.24 -0.09
C ALA A 68 -16.93 -2.85 -0.40
N ILE A 69 -16.67 -1.75 -1.14
CA ILE A 69 -15.31 -1.36 -1.54
C ILE A 69 -14.39 -1.16 -0.32
N ILE A 70 -14.84 -0.42 0.70
CA ILE A 70 -14.04 -0.12 1.90
C ILE A 70 -13.61 -1.40 2.63
N PRO A 71 -14.51 -2.31 3.03
CA PRO A 71 -14.11 -3.53 3.74
C PRO A 71 -13.29 -4.49 2.86
N LEU A 72 -13.49 -4.51 1.54
CA LEU A 72 -12.68 -5.33 0.64
C LEU A 72 -11.26 -4.78 0.47
N LEU A 73 -11.10 -3.45 0.40
CA LEU A 73 -9.79 -2.80 0.37
C LEU A 73 -9.03 -3.02 1.69
N ASP A 74 -9.69 -2.92 2.84
CA ASP A 74 -9.05 -3.22 4.13
C ASP A 74 -8.58 -4.69 4.20
N LEU A 75 -9.42 -5.62 3.72
CA LEU A 75 -9.02 -7.03 3.64
C LEU A 75 -7.81 -7.24 2.73
N ALA A 76 -7.77 -6.59 1.56
CA ALA A 76 -6.65 -6.65 0.64
C ALA A 76 -5.36 -6.07 1.26
N GLN A 77 -5.46 -4.94 1.98
CA GLN A 77 -4.33 -4.30 2.64
C GLN A 77 -3.75 -5.21 3.73
N ARG A 78 -4.60 -5.87 4.53
CA ARG A 78 -4.17 -6.83 5.56
C ARG A 78 -3.48 -8.05 4.94
N GLN A 79 -3.99 -8.56 3.82
CA GLN A 79 -3.37 -9.69 3.12
C GLN A 79 -2.00 -9.32 2.56
N HIS A 80 -1.85 -8.11 2.03
CA HIS A 80 -0.64 -7.67 1.33
C HIS A 80 0.41 -7.02 2.25
N GLY A 81 0.34 -7.27 3.56
CA GLY A 81 1.35 -6.79 4.51
C GLY A 81 1.27 -5.31 4.84
N GLY A 82 0.07 -4.71 4.77
CA GLY A 82 -0.19 -3.36 5.28
C GLY A 82 -0.22 -2.24 4.23
N TRP A 83 -0.10 -2.57 2.94
CA TRP A 83 -0.18 -1.63 1.82
C TRP A 83 -0.95 -2.19 0.63
N LEU A 84 -1.41 -1.31 -0.27
CA LEU A 84 -2.27 -1.64 -1.40
C LEU A 84 -1.58 -1.36 -2.75
N PRO A 85 -1.23 -2.40 -3.52
CA PRO A 85 -0.77 -2.24 -4.90
C PRO A 85 -1.94 -1.91 -5.84
N LEU A 86 -1.63 -1.37 -7.02
CA LEU A 86 -2.61 -1.06 -8.07
C LEU A 86 -3.39 -2.30 -8.48
N ALA A 87 -2.70 -3.43 -8.58
CA ALA A 87 -3.28 -4.74 -8.85
C ALA A 87 -4.38 -5.15 -7.87
N ALA A 88 -4.20 -4.89 -6.57
CA ALA A 88 -5.18 -5.23 -5.55
C ALA A 88 -6.46 -4.38 -5.70
N MET A 89 -6.29 -3.08 -5.98
CA MET A 89 -7.42 -2.18 -6.25
C MET A 89 -8.17 -2.62 -7.52
N ASN A 90 -7.45 -2.99 -8.58
CA ASN A 90 -8.05 -3.54 -9.81
C ASN A 90 -8.81 -4.86 -9.55
N LYS A 91 -8.28 -5.74 -8.71
CA LYS A 91 -8.96 -6.99 -8.35
C LYS A 91 -10.26 -6.71 -7.58
N VAL A 92 -10.24 -5.79 -6.62
CA VAL A 92 -11.46 -5.39 -5.88
C VAL A 92 -12.50 -4.78 -6.83
N ALA A 93 -12.09 -3.93 -7.76
CA ALA A 93 -12.98 -3.37 -8.78
C ALA A 93 -13.68 -4.46 -9.60
N ARG A 94 -12.95 -5.52 -10.00
CA ARG A 94 -13.50 -6.67 -10.72
C ARG A 94 -14.50 -7.49 -9.90
N ILE A 95 -14.27 -7.63 -8.58
CA ILE A 95 -15.17 -8.39 -7.69
C ILE A 95 -16.50 -7.65 -7.51
N VAL A 96 -16.45 -6.34 -7.37
CA VAL A 96 -17.60 -5.49 -7.08
C VAL A 96 -18.32 -5.03 -8.36
N ASP A 97 -17.74 -5.30 -9.52
CA ASP A 97 -18.22 -4.91 -10.85
C ASP A 97 -18.38 -3.39 -11.01
N VAL A 98 -17.33 -2.66 -10.62
CA VAL A 98 -17.26 -1.20 -10.69
C VAL A 98 -16.05 -0.75 -11.49
N LYS A 99 -16.07 0.50 -11.96
CA LYS A 99 -14.92 1.08 -12.65
C LYS A 99 -13.73 1.20 -11.67
N PRO A 100 -12.50 0.85 -12.07
CA PRO A 100 -11.32 0.96 -11.20
C PRO A 100 -11.13 2.37 -10.60
N MET A 101 -11.52 3.41 -11.34
CA MET A 101 -11.44 4.80 -10.89
C MET A 101 -12.19 5.04 -9.57
N GLN A 102 -13.37 4.43 -9.37
CA GLN A 102 -14.14 4.57 -8.13
C GLN A 102 -13.40 3.97 -6.93
N VAL A 103 -12.65 2.88 -7.15
CA VAL A 103 -11.83 2.26 -6.11
C VAL A 103 -10.60 3.12 -5.80
N TYR A 104 -9.98 3.72 -6.81
CA TYR A 104 -8.84 4.64 -6.64
C TYR A 104 -9.23 5.91 -5.87
N GLU A 105 -10.40 6.48 -6.16
CA GLU A 105 -10.95 7.62 -5.41
C GLU A 105 -11.09 7.28 -3.92
N VAL A 106 -11.70 6.14 -3.60
CA VAL A 106 -11.84 5.68 -2.20
C VAL A 106 -10.48 5.45 -1.55
N ALA A 107 -9.54 4.78 -2.24
CA ALA A 107 -8.22 4.49 -1.70
C ALA A 107 -7.35 5.74 -1.48
N THR A 108 -7.58 6.82 -2.23
CA THR A 108 -6.88 8.10 -2.06
C THR A 108 -7.57 9.02 -1.04
N PHE A 109 -8.89 8.89 -0.89
CA PHE A 109 -9.69 9.71 0.01
C PHE A 109 -9.49 9.35 1.50
N TYR A 110 -9.46 8.05 1.84
CA TYR A 110 -9.28 7.62 3.21
C TYR A 110 -7.79 7.48 3.57
N THR A 111 -7.37 8.16 4.63
CA THR A 111 -5.97 8.18 5.10
C THR A 111 -5.46 6.85 5.66
N MET A 112 -6.34 5.87 5.90
CA MET A 112 -5.99 4.54 6.40
C MET A 112 -5.34 3.64 5.33
N PHE A 113 -5.66 3.89 4.05
CA PHE A 113 -5.21 3.07 2.95
C PHE A 113 -3.80 3.48 2.50
N ASN A 114 -2.82 2.65 2.84
CA ASN A 114 -1.43 2.90 2.46
C ASN A 114 -1.21 2.45 1.01
N ARG A 115 -0.95 3.38 0.08
CA ARG A 115 -0.66 3.07 -1.33
C ARG A 115 0.82 2.79 -1.61
N GLU A 116 1.66 3.01 -0.61
CA GLU A 116 3.09 2.77 -0.64
C GLU A 116 3.46 1.75 0.43
N LYS A 117 4.57 1.05 0.21
CA LYS A 117 5.09 0.08 1.17
C LYS A 117 5.38 0.77 2.50
N VAL A 118 4.70 0.31 3.55
CA VAL A 118 4.97 0.69 4.94
C VAL A 118 5.73 -0.44 5.65
N GLY A 119 6.44 -0.09 6.72
CA GLY A 119 7.07 -1.11 7.57
C GLY A 119 6.03 -1.99 8.28
N LYS A 120 6.50 -3.08 8.91
CA LYS A 120 5.65 -4.01 9.67
C LYS A 120 4.84 -3.30 10.77
N TYR A 121 5.41 -2.27 11.37
CA TYR A 121 4.77 -1.46 12.40
C TYR A 121 4.57 -0.06 11.85
N PHE A 122 3.31 0.34 11.73
CA PHE A 122 2.91 1.69 11.33
C PHE A 122 2.43 2.44 12.57
N ILE A 123 3.31 3.25 13.15
CA ILE A 123 3.03 4.01 14.37
C ILE A 123 2.45 5.37 13.96
N GLN A 124 1.20 5.61 14.31
CA GLN A 124 0.52 6.89 14.10
C GLN A 124 0.41 7.62 15.45
N LEU A 125 1.07 8.76 15.56
CA LEU A 125 0.93 9.64 16.72
C LEU A 125 -0.20 10.63 16.43
N CYS A 126 -1.23 10.61 17.28
CA CYS A 126 -2.29 11.61 17.22
C CYS A 126 -1.68 12.99 17.55
N GLY A 127 -1.90 13.96 16.66
CA GLY A 127 -1.32 15.31 16.77
C GLY A 127 -2.34 16.44 16.67
N THR A 128 -3.63 16.12 16.81
CA THR A 128 -4.72 17.10 16.94
C THR A 128 -4.84 17.61 18.37
#